data_AF-A0A0U3KP11-F1
#
_entry.id   AF-A0A0U3KP11-F1
#
_cell.length_a   1.000
_cell.length_b   1.000
_cell.length_c   1.000
_cell.angle_alpha   90.00
_cell.angle_beta   90.00
_cell.angle_gamma   90.00
#
_symmetry.space_group_name_H-M   'P 1'
#
loop_
_entity.id
_entity.type
_entity.pdbx_description
1 polymer ?
#
loop_
_entity_poly.entity_id
_entity_poly.type
_entity_poly.pdbx_seq_one_letter_code
_entity_poly.pdbx_strand_id
1 'polypeptide(L)' 'MRTTLSVDPRVLAVARARVAAGLDASIGEAVSALALAGIESTQVRSDPEPSTRNGIVLIPSDPGAPVVTDEMVADLLDEE' A
#
# COMPACT_ATOMS: atom_id res chain seq x y z
N MET A 1 -25.62 5.83 -7.86
CA MET A 1 -25.78 5.55 -9.31
C MET A 1 -25.90 4.05 -9.48
N ARG A 2 -26.76 3.56 -10.40
CA ARG A 2 -26.92 2.12 -10.67
C ARG A 2 -26.15 1.76 -11.94
N THR A 3 -25.13 0.93 -11.80
CA THR A 3 -24.27 0.47 -12.90
C THR A 3 -24.20 -1.04 -12.86
N THR A 4 -24.34 -1.69 -14.02
CA THR A 4 -24.10 -3.14 -14.15
C THR A 4 -22.63 -3.34 -14.50
N LEU A 5 -21.92 -4.11 -13.68
CA LEU A 5 -20.49 -4.36 -13.84
C LEU A 5 -20.24 -5.87 -13.81
N SER A 6 -19.46 -6.37 -14.76
CA SER A 6 -18.90 -7.72 -14.70
C SER A 6 -17.70 -7.71 -13.76
N VAL A 7 -17.78 -8.46 -12.65
CA VAL A 7 -16.72 -8.57 -11.63
C VAL A 7 -16.32 -10.02 -11.41
N ASP A 8 -15.04 -10.24 -11.11
CA ASP A 8 -14.55 -11.55 -10.70
C ASP A 8 -15.28 -12.02 -9.41
N PRO A 9 -15.68 -13.30 -9.31
CA PRO A 9 -16.35 -13.83 -8.12
C PRO A 9 -15.59 -13.60 -6.80
N ARG A 10 -14.25 -13.56 -6.84
CA ARG A 10 -13.41 -13.31 -5.66
C ARG A 10 -13.60 -11.88 -5.15
N VAL A 11 -13.66 -10.90 -6.05
CA VAL A 11 -13.92 -9.49 -5.69
C VAL A 11 -15.29 -9.36 -5.04
N LEU A 12 -16.30 -10.03 -5.61
CA LEU A 12 -17.65 -10.03 -5.04
C LEU A 12 -17.70 -10.68 -3.65
N ALA A 13 -16.95 -11.76 -3.43
CA ALA A 13 -16.86 -12.43 -2.12
C ALA A 13 -16.25 -11.49 -1.06
N VAL A 14 -15.17 -10.78 -1.40
CA VAL A 14 -14.53 -9.80 -0.51
C VAL A 14 -15.48 -8.63 -0.22
N ALA A 15 -16.15 -8.10 -1.24
CA ALA A 15 -17.13 -7.02 -1.06
C ALA A 15 -18.27 -7.42 -0.10
N ARG A 16 -18.79 -8.65 -0.23
CA ARG A 16 -19.81 -9.19 0.69
C ARG A 16 -19.29 -9.32 2.12
N ALA A 17 -18.05 -9.79 2.29
CA ALA A 17 -17.44 -9.92 3.61
C ALA A 17 -17.29 -8.56 4.30
N ARG A 18 -16.90 -7.51 3.56
CA ARG A 18 -16.77 -6.15 4.11
C ARG A 18 -18.10 -5.56 4.56
N VAL A 19 -19.16 -5.73 3.77
CA VAL A 19 -20.51 -5.32 4.16
C VAL A 19 -20.99 -6.10 5.40
N ALA A 20 -20.75 -7.40 5.45
CA ALA A 20 -21.09 -8.22 6.63
C ALA A 20 -20.31 -7.81 7.89
N ALA A 21 -19.09 -7.30 7.72
CA ALA A 21 -18.28 -6.73 8.80
C ALA A 21 -18.67 -5.29 9.17
N GLY A 22 -19.66 -4.69 8.49
CA GLY A 22 -20.11 -3.31 8.75
C GLY A 22 -19.14 -2.23 8.26
N LEU A 23 -18.18 -2.59 7.40
CA LEU A 23 -17.19 -1.63 6.86
C LEU A 23 -17.77 -0.75 5.75
N ASP A 24 -18.82 -1.21 5.06
CA ASP A 24 -19.46 -0.49 3.96
C ASP A 24 -20.99 -0.69 4.03
N ALA A 25 -21.77 0.32 3.61
CA ALA A 25 -23.24 0.25 3.69
C ALA A 25 -23.86 -0.57 2.54
N SER A 26 -23.12 -0.80 1.44
CA SER A 26 -23.59 -1.58 0.30
C SER A 26 -22.48 -2.30 -0.45
N ILE A 27 -22.85 -3.30 -1.27
CA ILE A 27 -21.88 -4.00 -2.15
C ILE A 27 -21.23 -3.04 -3.14
N GLY A 28 -21.99 -2.08 -3.69
CA GLY A 28 -21.45 -1.10 -4.63
C GLY A 28 -20.40 -0.19 -3.99
N GLU A 29 -20.64 0.22 -2.75
CA GLU A 29 -19.69 1.00 -1.95
C GLU A 29 -18.44 0.18 -1.61
N ALA A 30 -18.61 -1.07 -1.17
CA ALA A 30 -17.50 -1.98 -0.91
C ALA A 30 -16.62 -2.21 -2.16
N VAL A 31 -17.23 -2.41 -3.33
CA VAL A 31 -16.50 -2.54 -4.60
C VAL A 31 -15.77 -1.24 -4.96
N SER A 32 -16.41 -0.08 -4.75
CA SER A 32 -15.78 1.21 -4.99
C SER A 32 -14.57 1.43 -4.07
N ALA A 33 -14.70 1.12 -2.78
CA ALA A 33 -13.61 1.21 -1.82
C ALA A 33 -12.43 0.30 -2.18
N LEU A 34 -12.72 -0.95 -2.59
CA LEU A 34 -11.69 -1.89 -3.07
C LEU A 34 -10.97 -1.37 -4.33
N ALA A 35 -11.70 -0.77 -5.27
CA ALA A 35 -11.12 -0.20 -6.48
C ALA A 35 -10.20 0.99 -6.17
N LEU A 36 -10.64 1.90 -5.29
CA LEU A 36 -9.83 3.05 -4.86
C LEU A 36 -8.55 2.61 -4.14
N ALA A 37 -8.64 1.65 -3.22
CA ALA A 37 -7.46 1.09 -2.55
C ALA A 37 -6.49 0.44 -3.55
N GLY A 38 -7.00 -0.23 -4.58
CA GLY A 38 -6.19 -0.78 -5.67
C GLY A 38 -5.45 0.31 -6.47
N ILE A 39 -6.13 1.41 -6.78
CA ILE A 39 -5.54 2.57 -7.47
C ILE A 39 -4.43 3.19 -6.60
N GLU A 40 -4.71 3.47 -5.32
CA GLU A 40 -3.73 4.03 -4.38
C GLU A 40 -2.50 3.13 -4.25
N SER A 41 -2.70 1.81 -4.09
CA SER A 41 -1.57 0.86 -4.00
C SER A 41 -0.72 0.81 -5.27
N THR A 42 -1.31 1.07 -6.44
CA THR A 42 -0.59 1.14 -7.72
C THR A 42 0.16 2.47 -7.85
N GLN A 43 -0.43 3.56 -7.38
CA GLN A 43 0.21 4.88 -7.41
C GLN A 43 1.41 4.95 -6.46
N VAL A 44 1.32 4.34 -5.27
CA VAL A 44 2.45 4.21 -4.33
C VAL A 44 3.59 3.36 -4.93
N ARG A 45 3.29 2.43 -5.86
CA ARG A 45 4.32 1.68 -6.59
C ARG A 45 5.08 2.50 -7.65
N SER A 46 4.80 3.81 -7.77
CA SER A 46 5.67 4.71 -8.54
C SER A 46 6.98 5.02 -7.80
N ASP A 47 7.09 4.67 -6.52
CA ASP A 47 8.36 4.54 -5.82
C ASP A 47 9.16 3.34 -6.36
N PRO A 48 10.49 3.45 -6.48
CA PRO A 48 11.32 2.46 -7.17
C PRO A 48 11.04 1.07 -6.60
N GLU A 49 10.77 0.10 -7.50
CA GLU A 49 10.54 -1.29 -7.11
C GLU A 49 11.58 -1.73 -6.09
N PRO A 50 11.18 -2.48 -5.04
CA PRO A 50 12.09 -2.87 -3.98
C PRO A 50 13.28 -3.61 -4.61
N SER A 51 14.42 -2.92 -4.63
CA SER A 51 15.60 -3.41 -5.32
C SER A 51 16.08 -4.66 -4.59
N THR A 52 16.16 -5.78 -5.29
CA THR A 52 16.71 -7.00 -4.71
C THR A 52 18.23 -6.93 -4.83
N ARG A 53 18.94 -6.87 -3.71
CA ARG A 53 20.41 -6.92 -3.68
C ARG A 53 20.83 -8.22 -3.02
N ASN A 54 21.54 -9.08 -3.76
CA ASN A 54 22.02 -10.38 -3.27
C ASN A 54 20.90 -11.28 -2.68
N GLY A 55 19.69 -11.24 -3.24
CA GLY A 55 18.55 -12.04 -2.76
C GLY A 55 17.81 -11.45 -1.56
N ILE A 56 18.22 -10.27 -1.09
CA ILE A 56 17.54 -9.53 -0.02
C ILE A 56 16.67 -8.45 -0.67
N VAL A 57 15.39 -8.42 -0.30
CA VAL A 57 14.45 -7.37 -0.69
C VAL A 57 14.79 -6.12 0.13
N LEU A 58 15.32 -5.09 -0.53
CA LEU A 58 15.60 -3.82 0.14
C LEU A 58 14.32 -3.01 0.28
N ILE A 59 14.18 -2.33 1.42
CA ILE A 59 13.15 -1.32 1.59
C ILE A 59 13.42 -0.20 0.56
N PRO A 60 12.42 0.22 -0.22
CA PRO A 60 12.58 1.31 -1.18
C PRO A 60 13.15 2.55 -0.47
N SER A 61 14.24 3.10 -1.01
CA SER A 61 14.81 4.34 -0.53
C SER A 61 13.87 5.49 -0.90
N ASP A 62 13.39 6.23 0.10
CA ASP A 62 12.69 7.50 -0.14
C ASP A 62 13.71 8.50 -0.71
N PRO A 63 13.48 9.07 -1.91
CA PRO A 63 14.40 10.04 -2.52
C PRO A 63 14.57 11.34 -1.70
N GLY A 64 13.68 11.60 -0.74
CA GLY A 64 13.76 12.70 0.22
C GLY A 64 14.37 12.32 1.58
N ALA A 65 14.67 11.04 1.82
CA ALA A 65 15.27 10.63 3.08
C ALA A 65 16.72 11.13 3.22
N PRO A 66 17.11 11.69 4.38
CA PRO A 66 18.48 12.08 4.63
C PRO A 66 19.38 10.83 4.63
N VAL A 67 20.53 10.92 3.94
CA VAL A 67 21.55 9.88 3.96
C VAL A 67 22.18 9.86 5.35
N VAL A 68 21.98 8.78 6.10
CA VAL A 68 22.63 8.57 7.39
C VAL A 68 24.04 8.03 7.14
N THR A 69 25.06 8.73 7.62
CA THR A 69 26.46 8.31 7.52
C THR A 69 27.00 7.83 8.86
N ASP A 70 28.13 7.12 8.83
CA ASP A 70 28.76 6.59 10.04
C ASP A 70 29.21 7.73 10.97
N GLU A 71 29.61 8.88 10.42
CA GLU A 71 29.98 10.07 11.19
C GLU A 71 28.78 10.63 11.96
N MET A 72 27.60 10.70 11.33
CA MET A 72 26.37 11.15 12.00
C MET A 72 25.97 10.22 13.15
N VAL A 73 26.23 8.92 13.00
CA VAL A 73 25.97 7.93 14.05
C VAL A 73 26.97 8.09 15.19
N ALA A 74 28.25 8.33 14.88
CA ALA A 74 29.28 8.56 15.89
C ALA A 74 29.01 9.84 16.71
N ASP A 75 28.67 10.94 16.04
CA ASP A 75 28.35 12.22 16.71
C ASP A 75 27.18 12.07 17.70
N LEU A 76 26.14 11.30 17.35
CA LEU A 76 24.99 11.04 18.23
C LEU A 76 25.31 10.10 19.40
N LEU A 77 26.28 9.20 19.25
CA LEU A 77 26.69 8.27 20.33
C LEU A 77 27.62 8.94 21.35
N ASP A 78 28.42 9.92 20.91
CA ASP A 78 29.32 10.68 21.78
C ASP A 78 28.56 11.76 22.62
N GLU A 79 27.29 12.03 22.30
CA GLU A 79 26.40 12.96 23.03
C GLU A 79 25.67 12.33 24.25
N GLU A 80 25.89 11.04 24.54
CA GLU A 80 25.44 10.35 25.79
C GLU A 80 26.56 10.17 26.83
#